data_AF-A0A9J6A3C0-F1
#
_entry.id   AF-A0A9J6A3C0-F1
#
_cell.length_a   1.000
_cell.length_b   1.000
_cell.length_c   1.000
_cell.angle_alpha   90.00
_cell.angle_beta   90.00
_cell.angle_gamma   90.00
#
_symmetry.space_group_name_H-M   'P 1'
#
loop_
_entity.id
_entity.type
_entity.pdbx_description
1 polymer ?
#
loop_
_entity_poly.entity_id
_entity_poly.type
_entity_poly.pdbx_seq_one_letter_code
_entity_poly.pdbx_strand_id
1 'polypeptide(L)'
;MHFEQFRYSLRCPFCAGKKKQDYKYKDLLQHATGVGKGSANRSAKQKANHLALAKYLETDLVNEAEPIPKRAVTPEHSESEKDELFFWPWTGIFVNVSKGTANGRSPDDKEYWLKKFSLYMPLEVKLFCDNQATVSEAVVRFNSDWTGFKGAMEFEKSFEASHCSKQEWKSHRDCPGPNLYGWVAREDDYIAEGALGEYLREKGELKTISDLIKEETQGRKEVVANLANEIDMKNENLDELQTKFNLNTLSLRQMLAEKDMLHRSFFEGRMFRLDIVKCQFFFIQKMHVAEMRMLRWMCGHTRSDKIRKRGYPRKRWEWPLWWIRERGRDGLDM
;
A
#
# COMPACT_ATOMS: atom_id res chain seq x y z
N MET A 1 -52.31 -4.21 1.86
CA MET A 1 -51.04 -4.23 2.60
C MET A 1 -50.23 -3.03 2.15
N HIS A 2 -49.92 -2.13 3.09
CA HIS A 2 -49.04 -0.98 2.91
C HIS A 2 -47.69 -1.45 2.36
N PHE A 3 -47.25 -0.93 1.22
CA PHE A 3 -45.83 -0.89 0.90
C PHE A 3 -45.27 0.36 1.57
N GLU A 4 -44.68 0.17 2.74
CA GLU A 4 -43.89 1.19 3.43
C GLU A 4 -42.72 1.60 2.54
N GLN A 5 -42.86 2.79 1.98
CA GLN A 5 -41.78 3.54 1.35
C GLN A 5 -40.72 3.78 2.45
N PHE A 6 -39.66 2.96 2.48
CA PHE A 6 -38.48 3.20 3.30
C PHE A 6 -37.98 4.62 3.00
N ARG A 7 -38.33 5.57 3.87
CA ARG A 7 -37.86 6.95 3.82
C ARG A 7 -36.40 6.95 4.25
N TYR A 8 -35.47 6.69 3.33
CA TYR A 8 -34.07 7.02 3.54
C TYR A 8 -33.94 8.54 3.57
N SER A 9 -33.85 9.11 4.77
CA SER A 9 -33.49 10.51 4.97
C SER A 9 -31.98 10.66 4.81
N LEU A 10 -31.57 11.51 3.87
CA LEU A 10 -30.16 11.81 3.61
C LEU A 10 -29.79 13.13 4.27
N ARG A 11 -28.59 13.19 4.84
CA ARG A 11 -28.09 14.39 5.54
C ARG A 11 -26.85 14.93 4.84
N CYS A 12 -26.75 16.25 4.74
CA CYS A 12 -25.55 16.91 4.23
C CYS A 12 -24.43 16.83 5.28
N PRO A 13 -23.30 16.15 5.01
CA PRO A 13 -22.19 16.01 5.98
C PRO A 13 -21.44 17.32 6.22
N PHE A 14 -21.64 18.32 5.35
CA PHE A 14 -20.89 19.58 5.37
C PHE A 14 -21.66 20.75 6.02
N CYS A 15 -22.87 20.50 6.53
CA CYS A 15 -23.68 21.47 7.26
C CYS A 15 -23.76 21.15 8.76
N ALA A 16 -23.54 22.15 9.61
CA ALA A 16 -23.67 22.03 11.07
C ALA A 16 -24.85 22.88 11.61
N GLY A 17 -25.45 22.46 12.73
CA GLY A 17 -26.52 23.19 13.43
C GLY A 17 -27.92 23.06 12.80
N LYS A 18 -28.75 24.12 12.89
CA LYS A 18 -30.16 24.21 12.39
C LYS A 18 -30.37 23.86 10.90
N LYS A 19 -29.29 23.54 10.17
CA LYS A 19 -29.25 23.12 8.76
C LYS A 19 -29.04 21.62 8.56
N LYS A 20 -28.95 20.83 9.64
CA LYS A 20 -29.03 19.36 9.63
C LYS A 20 -30.49 18.93 9.45
N GLN A 21 -31.06 19.26 8.30
CA GLN A 21 -32.36 18.73 7.91
C GLN A 21 -32.15 17.37 7.26
N ASP A 22 -33.15 16.52 7.44
CA ASP A 22 -33.30 15.27 6.70
C ASP A 22 -33.85 15.63 5.32
N TYR A 23 -33.06 15.39 4.28
CA TYR A 23 -33.41 15.69 2.89
C TYR A 23 -33.81 14.41 2.15
N LYS A 24 -34.74 14.51 1.20
CA LYS A 24 -34.84 13.51 0.14
C LYS A 24 -33.70 13.71 -0.85
N TYR A 25 -33.39 12.71 -1.67
CA TYR A 25 -32.30 12.79 -2.66
C TYR A 25 -32.34 14.06 -3.52
N LYS A 26 -33.49 14.38 -4.11
CA LYS A 26 -33.67 15.60 -4.93
C LYS A 26 -33.44 16.89 -4.13
N ASP A 27 -33.90 16.91 -2.88
CA ASP A 27 -33.75 18.07 -2.00
C ASP A 27 -32.30 18.24 -1.53
N LEU A 28 -31.57 17.13 -1.32
CA LEU A 28 -30.16 17.13 -0.96
C LEU A 28 -29.29 17.62 -2.12
N LEU A 29 -29.59 17.17 -3.34
CA LEU A 29 -28.91 17.64 -4.55
C LEU A 29 -29.15 19.14 -4.75
N GLN A 30 -30.40 19.59 -4.64
CA GLN A 30 -30.73 21.01 -4.74
C GLN A 30 -30.04 21.84 -3.64
N HIS A 31 -29.97 21.32 -2.42
CA HIS A 31 -29.23 21.93 -1.31
C HIS A 31 -27.74 22.06 -1.62
N ALA A 32 -27.08 20.96 -2.03
CA ALA A 32 -25.66 20.93 -2.33
C ALA A 32 -25.29 21.90 -3.48
N THR A 33 -26.07 21.89 -4.57
CA THR A 33 -25.90 22.77 -5.71
C THR A 33 -26.15 24.24 -5.34
N GLY A 34 -27.20 24.52 -4.57
CA GLY A 34 -27.51 25.87 -4.10
C GLY A 34 -26.46 26.42 -3.13
N VAL A 35 -25.82 25.57 -2.32
CA VAL A 35 -24.75 25.98 -1.42
C VAL A 35 -23.44 26.20 -2.17
N GLY A 36 -23.10 25.34 -3.13
CA GLY A 36 -21.92 25.48 -3.98
C GLY A 36 -21.94 26.74 -4.85
N LYS A 37 -23.11 27.10 -5.40
CA LYS A 37 -23.31 28.30 -6.25
C LYS A 37 -23.66 29.57 -5.47
N GLY A 38 -23.85 29.47 -4.14
CA GLY A 38 -24.45 30.53 -3.32
C GLY A 38 -23.51 31.64 -2.81
N SER A 39 -24.13 32.54 -2.04
CA SER A 39 -23.64 33.81 -1.45
C SER A 39 -22.15 33.92 -1.07
N ALA A 40 -21.59 35.13 -1.20
CA ALA A 40 -20.21 35.50 -0.81
C ALA A 40 -19.89 35.29 0.68
N ASN A 41 -20.91 35.18 1.55
CA ASN A 41 -20.73 35.04 3.00
C ASN A 41 -20.33 33.62 3.48
N ARG A 42 -20.04 32.68 2.57
CA ARG A 42 -19.63 31.31 2.91
C ARG A 42 -18.18 31.07 2.53
N SER A 43 -17.45 30.33 3.35
CA SER A 43 -16.04 30.04 3.10
C SER A 43 -15.85 29.25 1.80
N ALA A 44 -14.73 29.48 1.12
CA ALA A 44 -14.38 28.75 -0.11
C ALA A 44 -14.39 27.22 0.12
N LYS A 45 -13.91 26.77 1.29
CA LYS A 45 -13.92 25.36 1.71
C LYS A 45 -15.34 24.79 1.77
N GLN A 46 -16.30 25.54 2.32
CA GLN A 46 -17.69 25.08 2.36
C GLN A 46 -18.31 25.00 0.97
N LYS A 47 -18.02 25.97 0.08
CA LYS A 47 -18.52 25.95 -1.30
C LYS A 47 -17.96 24.76 -2.08
N ALA A 48 -16.65 24.51 -1.98
CA ALA A 48 -15.99 23.39 -2.63
C ALA A 48 -16.57 22.05 -2.17
N ASN A 49 -16.75 21.85 -0.86
CA ASN A 49 -17.29 20.61 -0.33
C ASN A 49 -18.73 20.33 -0.80
N HIS A 50 -19.59 21.36 -0.85
CA HIS A 50 -20.97 21.18 -1.34
C HIS A 50 -21.03 21.00 -2.86
N LEU A 51 -20.13 21.62 -3.62
CA LEU A 51 -20.01 21.39 -5.06
C LEU A 51 -19.53 19.97 -5.36
N ALA A 52 -18.57 19.46 -4.59
CA ALA A 52 -18.10 18.08 -4.70
C ALA A 52 -19.23 17.09 -4.38
N LEU A 53 -20.04 17.36 -3.34
CA LEU A 53 -21.21 16.55 -3.01
C LEU A 53 -22.24 16.56 -4.15
N ALA A 54 -22.53 17.72 -4.76
CA ALA A 54 -23.47 17.80 -5.87
C ALA A 54 -23.00 16.95 -7.07
N LYS A 55 -21.72 17.05 -7.42
CA LYS A 55 -21.13 16.22 -8.48
C LYS A 55 -21.26 14.73 -8.18
N TYR A 56 -20.91 14.31 -6.97
CA TYR A 56 -21.05 12.93 -6.54
C TYR A 56 -22.50 12.42 -6.65
N LEU A 57 -23.46 13.22 -6.22
CA LEU A 57 -24.88 12.87 -6.34
C LEU A 57 -25.32 12.76 -7.81
N GLU A 58 -24.81 13.63 -8.69
CA GLU A 58 -25.11 13.64 -10.14
C GLU A 58 -24.43 12.51 -10.93
N THR A 59 -23.20 12.13 -10.59
CA THR A 59 -22.41 11.16 -11.37
C THR A 59 -22.54 9.74 -10.83
N ASP A 60 -22.51 9.54 -9.51
CA ASP A 60 -22.27 8.22 -8.93
C ASP A 60 -23.55 7.54 -8.45
N LEU A 61 -24.65 8.30 -8.27
CA LEU A 61 -25.95 7.77 -7.82
C LEU A 61 -27.04 7.77 -8.90
N VAL A 62 -26.84 8.46 -10.03
CA VAL A 62 -27.78 8.38 -11.17
C VAL A 62 -27.67 7.03 -11.87
N ASN A 63 -26.54 6.32 -11.73
CA ASN A 63 -26.35 4.97 -12.27
C ASN A 63 -27.00 3.85 -11.43
N GLU A 64 -27.46 4.13 -10.20
CA GLU A 64 -28.07 3.14 -9.28
C GLU A 64 -29.60 3.33 -9.15
N ALA A 65 -30.20 4.24 -9.92
CA ALA A 65 -31.65 4.45 -9.95
C ALA A 65 -32.23 3.96 -11.30
N GLU A 66 -33.13 2.98 -11.22
CA GLU A 66 -33.87 2.41 -12.35
C GLU A 66 -34.42 3.46 -13.35
N PRO A 67 -34.54 3.08 -14.64
CA PRO A 67 -34.87 4.01 -15.71
C PRO A 67 -36.32 4.53 -15.60
N ILE A 68 -36.48 5.84 -15.79
CA ILE A 68 -37.78 6.52 -15.86
C ILE A 68 -38.54 6.03 -17.13
N PRO A 69 -39.84 5.71 -17.05
CA PRO A 69 -40.63 5.31 -18.22
C PRO A 69 -40.70 6.44 -19.25
N LYS A 70 -40.20 6.20 -20.46
CA LYS A 70 -40.36 7.10 -21.60
C LYS A 70 -41.83 7.10 -22.04
N ARG A 71 -42.39 8.31 -22.19
CA ARG A 71 -43.71 8.53 -22.81
C ARG A 71 -43.69 8.09 -24.27
N ALA A 72 -44.80 7.48 -24.68
CA ALA A 72 -45.02 6.87 -25.98
C ALA A 72 -44.88 7.84 -27.16
N VAL A 73 -44.02 7.49 -28.12
CA VAL A 73 -44.11 7.85 -29.55
C VAL A 73 -43.48 6.71 -30.37
N THR A 74 -44.33 6.02 -31.15
CA THR A 74 -44.13 5.11 -32.31
C THR A 74 -43.06 3.99 -32.31
N PRO A 75 -43.38 2.80 -32.86
CA PRO A 75 -42.48 1.66 -32.89
C PRO A 75 -41.49 1.78 -34.04
N GLU A 76 -40.25 2.14 -33.74
CA GLU A 76 -39.12 1.77 -34.58
C GLU A 76 -38.47 0.53 -33.94
N HIS A 77 -38.27 -0.49 -34.77
CA HIS A 77 -37.70 -1.79 -34.43
C HIS A 77 -36.51 -1.67 -33.47
N SER A 78 -36.73 -1.93 -32.19
CA SER A 78 -35.67 -2.43 -31.32
C SER A 78 -35.49 -3.90 -31.67
N GLU A 79 -34.68 -4.18 -32.68
CA GLU A 79 -33.99 -5.47 -32.71
C GLU A 79 -33.25 -5.55 -31.38
N SER A 80 -33.52 -6.58 -30.58
CA SER A 80 -32.71 -6.84 -29.40
C SER A 80 -31.25 -6.81 -29.86
N GLU A 81 -30.39 -6.03 -29.20
CA GLU A 81 -28.94 -6.20 -29.30
C GLU A 81 -28.69 -7.69 -29.04
N LYS A 82 -28.53 -8.48 -30.11
CA LYS A 82 -28.03 -9.83 -29.98
C LYS A 82 -26.58 -9.60 -29.61
N ASP A 83 -26.21 -9.96 -28.37
CA ASP A 83 -24.82 -9.88 -27.94
C ASP A 83 -23.96 -10.60 -28.97
N GLU A 84 -23.19 -9.81 -29.74
CA GLU A 84 -22.39 -10.33 -30.84
C GLU A 84 -21.31 -11.25 -30.25
N LEU A 85 -21.31 -12.51 -30.69
CA LEU A 85 -20.37 -13.52 -30.25
C LEU A 85 -19.11 -13.50 -31.11
N PHE A 86 -17.99 -13.25 -30.47
CA PHE A 86 -16.66 -13.25 -31.06
C PHE A 86 -15.96 -14.57 -30.77
N PHE A 87 -15.16 -15.05 -31.71
CA PHE A 87 -14.24 -16.14 -31.43
C PHE A 87 -13.08 -15.67 -30.55
N TRP A 88 -12.89 -16.35 -29.41
CA TRP A 88 -11.79 -16.15 -28.47
C TRP A 88 -10.86 -17.38 -28.49
N PRO A 89 -9.55 -17.20 -28.73
CA PRO A 89 -8.82 -15.94 -28.87
C PRO A 89 -9.05 -15.24 -30.22
N TRP A 90 -8.88 -13.92 -30.26
CA TRP A 90 -9.16 -13.10 -31.45
C TRP A 90 -8.48 -13.66 -32.70
N THR A 91 -9.28 -13.99 -33.71
CA THR A 91 -8.81 -14.63 -34.94
C THR A 91 -9.45 -13.97 -36.15
N GLY A 92 -8.63 -13.53 -37.09
CA GLY A 92 -9.05 -13.09 -38.41
C GLY A 92 -9.09 -14.26 -39.38
N ILE A 93 -10.06 -14.25 -40.28
CA ILE A 93 -10.16 -15.17 -41.41
C ILE A 93 -9.85 -14.37 -42.66
N PHE A 94 -9.06 -14.95 -43.56
CA PHE A 94 -8.93 -14.44 -44.91
C PHE A 94 -8.98 -15.57 -45.93
N VAL A 95 -9.61 -15.29 -47.07
CA VAL A 95 -9.91 -16.28 -48.10
C VAL A 95 -9.45 -15.79 -49.47
N ASN A 96 -9.63 -16.64 -50.48
CA ASN A 96 -9.19 -16.39 -51.85
C ASN A 96 -7.67 -16.27 -51.99
N VAL A 97 -6.93 -17.05 -51.19
CA VAL A 97 -5.48 -17.12 -51.30
C VAL A 97 -5.15 -17.86 -52.61
N SER A 98 -4.74 -17.11 -53.65
CA SER A 98 -4.41 -17.66 -54.97
C SER A 98 -3.10 -18.45 -54.92
N LYS A 99 -3.08 -19.66 -55.52
CA LYS A 99 -1.89 -20.52 -55.59
C LYS A 99 -0.86 -20.17 -56.69
N GLY A 100 -1.02 -19.09 -57.46
CA GLY A 100 -0.05 -18.69 -58.49
C GLY A 100 -0.01 -17.17 -58.71
N THR A 101 1.08 -16.51 -59.11
CA THR A 101 2.47 -16.88 -59.47
C THR A 101 3.30 -15.58 -59.51
N ALA A 102 4.52 -15.56 -58.94
CA ALA A 102 5.71 -14.77 -59.37
C ALA A 102 6.70 -14.62 -58.19
N ASN A 103 8.00 -14.82 -58.42
CA ASN A 103 9.13 -14.75 -57.45
C ASN A 103 9.45 -15.99 -56.61
N GLY A 104 9.16 -17.19 -57.11
CA GLY A 104 9.82 -18.42 -56.61
C GLY A 104 9.61 -18.76 -55.13
N ARG A 105 8.56 -18.21 -54.49
CA ARG A 105 8.16 -18.53 -53.12
C ARG A 105 6.79 -19.18 -53.08
N SER A 106 6.65 -20.22 -52.26
CA SER A 106 5.42 -20.97 -52.10
C SER A 106 4.31 -20.07 -51.50
N PRO A 107 3.07 -20.18 -51.99
CA PRO A 107 1.88 -19.58 -51.34
C PRO A 107 1.67 -20.02 -49.87
N ASP A 108 2.37 -21.06 -49.44
CA ASP A 108 2.35 -21.66 -48.10
C ASP A 108 3.36 -21.01 -47.11
N ASP A 109 4.04 -19.93 -47.53
CA ASP A 109 5.01 -19.25 -46.70
C ASP A 109 4.30 -18.46 -45.58
N LYS A 110 4.11 -19.08 -44.41
CA LYS A 110 3.55 -18.44 -43.22
C LYS A 110 4.23 -17.10 -42.88
N GLU A 111 5.54 -17.03 -43.10
CA GLU A 111 6.35 -15.83 -42.87
C GLU A 111 5.95 -14.66 -43.78
N TYR A 112 5.56 -14.95 -45.03
CA TYR A 112 5.05 -13.92 -45.94
C TYR A 112 3.76 -13.30 -45.40
N TRP A 113 2.84 -14.12 -44.88
CA TRP A 113 1.57 -13.64 -44.33
C TRP A 113 1.75 -12.85 -43.04
N LEU A 114 2.62 -13.31 -42.15
CA LEU A 114 2.99 -12.56 -40.94
C LEU A 114 3.61 -11.20 -41.30
N LYS A 115 4.45 -11.14 -42.34
CA LYS A 115 5.02 -9.89 -42.82
C LYS A 115 3.99 -8.99 -43.50
N LYS A 116 3.09 -9.56 -44.31
CA LYS A 116 2.03 -8.81 -45.01
C LYS A 116 1.05 -8.16 -44.04
N PHE A 117 0.70 -8.87 -42.97
CA PHE A 117 -0.23 -8.38 -41.96
C PHE A 117 0.47 -7.81 -40.72
N SER A 118 1.77 -7.51 -40.78
CA SER A 118 2.56 -7.09 -39.62
C SER A 118 2.03 -5.84 -38.92
N LEU A 119 1.34 -4.97 -39.66
CA LEU A 119 0.69 -3.77 -39.10
C LEU A 119 -0.33 -4.12 -38.00
N TYR A 120 -0.99 -5.27 -38.12
CA TYR A 120 -2.03 -5.74 -37.20
C TYR A 120 -1.48 -6.62 -36.08
N MET A 121 -0.15 -6.77 -35.97
CA MET A 121 0.53 -7.59 -34.96
C MET A 121 0.01 -9.04 -34.87
N PRO A 122 0.01 -9.80 -35.98
CA PRO A 122 -0.40 -11.20 -36.00
C PRO A 122 0.62 -12.07 -35.26
N LEU A 123 0.13 -13.10 -34.54
CA LEU A 123 0.96 -14.05 -33.81
C LEU A 123 1.21 -15.33 -34.61
N GLU A 124 0.19 -15.84 -35.29
CA GLU A 124 0.28 -17.08 -36.05
C GLU A 124 -0.61 -17.00 -37.29
N VAL A 125 -0.16 -17.61 -38.39
CA VAL A 125 -0.98 -17.82 -39.59
C VAL A 125 -1.04 -19.32 -39.87
N LYS A 126 -2.26 -19.81 -40.12
CA LYS A 126 -2.52 -21.19 -40.56
C LYS A 126 -3.32 -21.15 -41.84
N LEU A 127 -2.84 -21.88 -42.85
CA LEU A 127 -3.49 -22.03 -44.14
C LEU A 127 -4.20 -23.38 -44.21
N PHE A 128 -5.38 -23.39 -44.83
CA PHE A 128 -6.18 -24.56 -45.14
C PHE A 128 -6.19 -24.72 -46.66
N CYS A 129 -5.60 -25.80 -47.13
CA CYS A 129 -5.60 -26.16 -48.55
C CYS A 129 -6.61 -27.28 -48.78
N ASP A 130 -7.58 -27.05 -49.66
CA ASP A 130 -8.34 -28.17 -50.24
C ASP A 130 -7.48 -28.88 -51.31
N ASN A 131 -7.59 -30.20 -51.36
CA ASN A 131 -6.93 -31.09 -52.31
C ASN A 131 -7.47 -30.91 -53.73
N GLN A 132 -8.64 -30.26 -53.89
CA GLN A 132 -9.22 -29.91 -55.17
C GLN A 132 -9.08 -28.39 -55.38
N ALA A 133 -8.07 -28.03 -56.16
CA ALA A 133 -7.60 -26.67 -56.35
C ALA A 133 -8.73 -25.66 -56.70
N THR A 134 -8.94 -24.65 -55.85
CA THR A 134 -8.91 -23.19 -56.21
C THR A 134 -9.34 -22.22 -55.10
N VAL A 135 -9.61 -22.65 -53.87
CA VAL A 135 -9.84 -21.70 -52.75
C VAL A 135 -9.08 -22.14 -51.51
N SER A 136 -8.06 -21.39 -51.10
CA SER A 136 -7.43 -21.55 -49.78
C SER A 136 -8.06 -20.58 -48.80
N GLU A 137 -8.58 -21.13 -47.71
CA GLU A 137 -8.98 -20.39 -46.51
C GLU A 137 -7.76 -20.32 -45.58
N ALA A 138 -7.64 -19.24 -44.83
CA ALA A 138 -6.57 -19.09 -43.87
C ALA A 138 -7.06 -18.30 -42.65
N VAL A 139 -6.39 -18.54 -41.54
CA VAL A 139 -6.63 -17.84 -40.29
C VAL A 139 -5.37 -17.13 -39.85
N VAL A 140 -5.56 -15.96 -39.25
CA VAL A 140 -4.54 -15.18 -38.58
C VAL A 140 -4.95 -15.02 -37.12
N ARG A 141 -4.15 -15.58 -36.20
CA ARG A 141 -4.39 -15.46 -34.76
C ARG A 141 -3.72 -14.21 -34.24
N PHE A 142 -4.44 -13.46 -33.41
CA PHE A 142 -3.94 -12.29 -32.69
C PHE A 142 -3.72 -12.62 -31.22
N ASN A 143 -3.18 -11.66 -30.46
CA ASN A 143 -2.96 -11.82 -29.03
C ASN A 143 -4.29 -12.00 -28.28
N SER A 144 -4.31 -12.76 -27.19
CA SER A 144 -5.51 -13.02 -26.38
C SER A 144 -5.76 -11.90 -25.36
N ASP A 145 -5.65 -10.64 -25.79
CA ASP A 145 -5.83 -9.45 -24.97
C ASP A 145 -6.46 -8.31 -25.78
N TRP A 146 -6.66 -7.14 -25.16
CA TRP A 146 -7.23 -5.97 -25.83
C TRP A 146 -6.34 -5.40 -26.94
N THR A 147 -5.04 -5.71 -26.95
CA THR A 147 -4.16 -5.33 -28.07
C THR A 147 -4.44 -6.19 -29.29
N GLY A 148 -4.68 -7.49 -29.09
CA GLY A 148 -5.13 -8.39 -30.15
C GLY A 148 -6.52 -8.06 -30.65
N PHE A 149 -7.44 -7.61 -29.78
CA PHE A 149 -8.76 -7.12 -30.20
C PHE A 149 -8.61 -5.95 -31.17
N LYS A 150 -7.80 -4.96 -30.79
CA LYS A 150 -7.52 -3.80 -31.64
C LYS A 150 -6.94 -4.22 -32.99
N GLY A 151 -5.95 -5.11 -32.99
CA GLY A 151 -5.33 -5.62 -34.22
C GLY A 151 -6.33 -6.35 -35.12
N ALA A 152 -7.19 -7.20 -34.54
CA ALA A 152 -8.23 -7.92 -35.26
C ALA A 152 -9.28 -6.98 -35.88
N MET A 153 -9.73 -5.96 -35.14
CA MET A 153 -10.69 -4.98 -35.66
C MET A 153 -10.09 -4.08 -36.74
N GLU A 154 -8.83 -3.69 -36.63
CA GLU A 154 -8.13 -2.95 -37.69
C GLU A 154 -7.94 -3.79 -38.94
N PHE A 155 -7.64 -5.08 -38.78
CA PHE A 155 -7.57 -6.05 -39.87
C PHE A 155 -8.90 -6.10 -40.64
N GLU A 156 -10.03 -6.37 -39.96
CA GLU A 156 -11.36 -6.44 -40.59
C GLU A 156 -11.76 -5.12 -41.27
N LYS A 157 -11.59 -3.99 -40.59
CA LYS A 157 -11.87 -2.67 -41.16
C LYS A 157 -11.06 -2.37 -42.42
N SER A 158 -9.83 -2.89 -42.53
CA SER A 158 -9.01 -2.69 -43.72
C SER A 158 -9.57 -3.40 -44.96
N PHE A 159 -10.18 -4.57 -44.76
CA PHE A 159 -10.87 -5.32 -45.81
C PHE A 159 -12.20 -4.69 -46.17
N GLU A 160 -12.97 -4.23 -45.18
CA GLU A 160 -14.21 -3.46 -45.40
C GLU A 160 -13.95 -2.20 -46.22
N ALA A 161 -12.92 -1.41 -45.87
CA ALA A 161 -12.54 -0.20 -46.61
C ALA A 161 -12.12 -0.48 -48.05
N SER A 162 -11.72 -1.72 -48.35
CA SER A 162 -11.32 -2.18 -49.69
C SER A 162 -12.47 -2.90 -50.43
N HIS A 163 -13.70 -2.89 -49.91
CA HIS A 163 -14.85 -3.64 -50.42
C HIS A 163 -14.57 -5.15 -50.56
N CYS A 164 -13.84 -5.68 -49.60
CA CYS A 164 -13.41 -7.09 -49.54
C CYS A 164 -13.82 -7.73 -48.20
N SER A 165 -14.97 -7.33 -47.63
CA SER A 165 -15.46 -7.91 -46.38
C SER A 165 -16.10 -9.28 -46.62
N LYS A 166 -16.52 -9.93 -45.53
CA LYS A 166 -17.31 -11.16 -45.56
C LYS A 166 -18.58 -11.03 -46.39
N GLN A 167 -19.23 -9.85 -46.37
CA GLN A 167 -20.47 -9.63 -47.11
C GLN A 167 -20.21 -9.66 -48.62
N GLU A 168 -19.18 -8.96 -49.10
CA GLU A 168 -18.81 -9.01 -50.52
C GLU A 168 -18.35 -10.39 -50.96
N TRP A 169 -17.67 -11.14 -50.08
CA TRP A 169 -17.33 -12.55 -50.34
C TRP A 169 -18.59 -13.41 -50.53
N LYS A 170 -19.58 -13.26 -49.65
CA LYS A 170 -20.87 -13.98 -49.76
C LYS A 170 -21.62 -13.60 -51.05
N SER A 171 -21.57 -12.34 -51.48
CA SER A 171 -22.26 -11.85 -52.70
C SER A 171 -21.59 -12.26 -54.02
N HIS A 172 -20.26 -12.43 -54.05
CA HIS A 172 -19.49 -12.69 -55.28
C HIS A 172 -18.89 -14.09 -55.32
N ARG A 173 -19.48 -15.05 -54.58
CA ARG A 173 -18.92 -16.39 -54.39
C ARG A 173 -18.73 -17.17 -55.70
N ASP A 174 -19.57 -16.93 -56.69
CA ASP A 174 -19.55 -17.67 -57.96
C ASP A 174 -18.46 -17.19 -58.93
N CYS A 175 -18.02 -15.94 -58.79
CA CYS A 175 -16.96 -15.33 -59.60
C CYS A 175 -16.08 -14.44 -58.71
N PRO A 176 -15.26 -15.03 -57.82
CA PRO A 176 -14.42 -14.26 -56.93
C PRO A 176 -13.37 -13.49 -57.76
N GLY A 177 -13.24 -12.19 -57.49
CA GLY A 177 -12.19 -11.37 -58.10
C GLY A 177 -10.78 -11.81 -57.65
N PRO A 178 -9.71 -11.13 -58.08
CA PRO A 178 -8.34 -11.47 -57.67
C PRO A 178 -8.01 -11.05 -56.22
N ASN A 179 -8.91 -10.33 -55.55
CA ASN A 179 -8.66 -9.73 -54.24
C ASN A 179 -8.81 -10.76 -53.11
N LEU A 180 -8.04 -10.56 -52.04
CA LEU A 180 -8.26 -11.27 -50.78
C LEU A 180 -9.46 -10.67 -50.07
N TYR A 181 -10.23 -11.52 -49.40
CA TYR A 181 -11.34 -11.11 -48.54
C TYR A 181 -11.02 -11.49 -47.10
N GLY A 182 -11.45 -10.68 -46.14
CA GLY A 182 -11.14 -10.94 -44.74
C GLY A 182 -12.11 -10.30 -43.74
N TRP A 183 -12.23 -10.94 -42.58
CA TRP A 183 -13.11 -10.56 -41.47
C TRP A 183 -12.60 -11.16 -40.16
N VAL A 184 -13.12 -10.72 -39.01
CA VAL A 184 -12.86 -11.38 -37.72
C VAL A 184 -13.86 -12.52 -37.52
N ALA A 185 -13.39 -13.66 -37.03
CA ALA A 185 -14.22 -14.84 -36.82
C ALA A 185 -15.37 -14.56 -35.83
N ARG A 186 -16.58 -14.98 -36.23
CA ARG A 186 -17.83 -14.87 -35.46
C ARG A 186 -18.51 -16.23 -35.31
N GLU A 187 -19.68 -16.23 -34.68
CA GLU A 187 -20.52 -17.41 -34.49
C GLU A 187 -20.73 -18.21 -35.79
N ASP A 188 -21.01 -17.54 -36.92
CA ASP A 188 -21.28 -18.22 -38.19
C ASP A 188 -20.05 -18.95 -38.75
N ASP A 189 -18.83 -18.46 -38.49
CA ASP A 189 -17.59 -19.16 -38.86
C ASP A 189 -17.31 -20.34 -37.93
N TYR A 190 -17.63 -20.19 -36.63
CA TYR A 190 -17.40 -21.23 -35.62
C TYR A 190 -18.31 -22.45 -35.82
N ILE A 191 -19.57 -22.23 -36.21
CA ILE A 191 -20.54 -23.31 -36.49
C ILE A 191 -20.43 -23.87 -37.92
N ALA A 192 -19.65 -23.22 -38.80
CA ALA A 192 -19.50 -23.67 -40.17
C ALA A 192 -18.95 -25.09 -40.25
N GLU A 193 -19.42 -25.83 -41.25
CA GLU A 193 -18.88 -27.14 -41.61
C GLU A 193 -17.59 -26.97 -42.44
N GLY A 194 -16.62 -27.87 -42.23
CA GLY A 194 -15.33 -27.85 -42.92
C GLY A 194 -14.13 -27.64 -41.99
N ALA A 195 -12.93 -27.73 -42.57
CA ALA A 195 -11.67 -27.73 -41.83
C ALA A 195 -11.44 -26.44 -41.01
N LEU A 196 -11.95 -25.30 -41.49
CA LEU A 196 -11.87 -24.02 -40.79
C LEU A 196 -12.72 -24.03 -39.50
N GLY A 197 -13.99 -24.40 -39.60
CA GLY A 197 -14.89 -24.45 -38.45
C GLY A 197 -14.47 -25.51 -37.42
N GLU A 198 -14.02 -26.68 -37.88
CA GLU A 198 -13.43 -27.70 -37.00
C GLU A 198 -12.22 -27.18 -36.23
N TYR A 199 -11.33 -26.44 -36.92
CA TYR A 199 -10.18 -25.82 -36.27
C TYR A 199 -10.59 -24.78 -35.23
N LEU A 200 -11.58 -23.93 -35.51
CA LEU A 200 -12.07 -22.94 -34.55
C LEU A 200 -12.63 -23.64 -33.30
N ARG A 201 -13.47 -24.67 -33.46
CA ARG A 201 -14.01 -25.46 -32.34
C ARG A 201 -12.93 -26.17 -31.51
N GLU A 202 -11.83 -26.59 -32.14
CA GLU A 202 -10.71 -27.21 -31.44
C GLU A 202 -9.86 -26.19 -30.65
N LYS A 203 -9.74 -24.94 -31.15
CA LYS A 203 -8.76 -23.97 -30.64
C LYS A 203 -9.30 -22.90 -29.69
N GLY A 204 -10.61 -22.72 -29.62
CA GLY A 204 -11.17 -21.63 -28.83
C GLY A 204 -12.67 -21.78 -28.60
N GLU A 205 -13.26 -20.71 -28.11
CA GLU A 205 -14.67 -20.64 -27.73
C GLU A 205 -15.28 -19.31 -28.19
N LEU A 206 -16.61 -19.24 -28.21
CA LEU A 206 -17.32 -18.00 -28.49
C LEU A 206 -17.53 -17.22 -27.19
N LYS A 207 -17.19 -15.94 -27.20
CA LYS A 207 -17.40 -15.02 -26.06
C LYS A 207 -18.00 -13.70 -26.53
N THR A 208 -18.78 -13.09 -25.64
CA THR A 208 -19.20 -11.70 -25.81
C THR A 208 -18.12 -10.76 -25.27
N ILE A 209 -18.08 -9.52 -25.76
CA ILE A 209 -17.20 -8.47 -25.21
C ILE A 209 -17.52 -8.25 -23.73
N SER A 210 -18.79 -8.32 -23.34
CA SER A 210 -19.27 -8.17 -21.97
C SER A 210 -18.70 -9.24 -21.03
N ASP A 211 -18.71 -10.51 -21.47
CA ASP A 211 -18.16 -11.63 -20.68
C ASP A 211 -16.65 -11.48 -20.49
N LEU A 212 -15.91 -11.10 -21.54
CA LEU A 212 -14.47 -10.86 -21.48
C LEU A 212 -14.11 -9.74 -20.49
N ILE A 213 -14.84 -8.61 -20.53
CA ILE A 213 -14.65 -7.50 -19.59
C ILE A 213 -14.93 -7.97 -18.16
N LYS A 214 -15.98 -8.77 -17.96
CA LYS A 214 -16.37 -9.28 -16.65
C LYS A 214 -15.34 -10.25 -16.09
N GLU A 215 -14.86 -11.20 -16.87
CA GLU A 215 -13.79 -12.14 -16.50
C GLU A 215 -12.52 -11.39 -16.09
N GLU A 216 -12.07 -10.43 -16.91
CA GLU A 216 -10.86 -9.64 -16.62
C GLU A 216 -11.04 -8.80 -15.35
N THR A 217 -12.20 -8.15 -15.19
CA THR A 217 -12.50 -7.34 -14.00
C THR A 217 -12.54 -8.21 -12.74
N GLN A 218 -13.08 -9.42 -12.82
CA GLN A 218 -13.14 -10.35 -11.71
C GLN A 218 -11.74 -10.85 -11.32
N GLY A 219 -10.91 -11.23 -12.30
CA GLY A 219 -9.52 -11.62 -12.05
C GLY A 219 -8.71 -10.50 -11.41
N ARG A 220 -8.89 -9.25 -11.85
CA ARG A 220 -8.26 -8.08 -11.21
C ARG A 220 -8.73 -7.88 -9.77
N LYS A 221 -10.02 -8.02 -9.50
CA LYS A 221 -10.58 -7.91 -8.13
C LYS A 221 -10.00 -8.98 -7.21
N GLU A 222 -9.84 -10.21 -7.68
CA GLU A 222 -9.25 -11.30 -6.92
C GLU A 222 -7.78 -11.01 -6.55
N VAL A 223 -6.98 -10.56 -7.51
CA VAL A 223 -5.58 -10.17 -7.26
C VAL A 223 -5.50 -9.03 -6.23
N VAL A 224 -6.37 -8.02 -6.35
CA VAL A 224 -6.43 -6.90 -5.40
C VAL A 224 -6.81 -7.39 -4.00
N ALA A 225 -7.79 -8.29 -3.88
CA ALA A 225 -8.18 -8.87 -2.60
C ALA A 225 -7.04 -9.67 -1.95
N ASN A 226 -6.32 -10.47 -2.72
CA ASN A 226 -5.18 -11.23 -2.23
C ASN A 226 -4.05 -10.31 -1.72
N LEU A 227 -3.75 -9.23 -2.44
CA LEU A 227 -2.77 -8.24 -2.01
C LEU A 227 -3.20 -7.48 -0.76
N ALA A 228 -4.49 -7.14 -0.65
CA ALA A 228 -5.03 -6.49 0.55
C ALA A 228 -4.87 -7.39 1.78
N ASN A 229 -5.20 -8.69 1.65
CA ASN A 229 -5.00 -9.66 2.72
C ASN A 229 -3.51 -9.78 3.12
N GLU A 230 -2.58 -9.76 2.16
CA GLU A 230 -1.14 -9.79 2.46
C GLU A 230 -0.67 -8.54 3.21
N ILE A 231 -1.21 -7.37 2.86
CA ILE A 231 -0.94 -6.11 3.56
C ILE A 231 -1.45 -6.19 5.00
N ASP A 232 -2.67 -6.67 5.20
CA ASP A 232 -3.29 -6.79 6.52
C ASP A 232 -2.48 -7.74 7.42
N MET A 233 -2.10 -8.91 6.91
CA MET A 233 -1.23 -9.85 7.64
C MET A 233 0.11 -9.24 8.04
N LYS A 234 0.73 -8.45 7.15
CA LYS A 234 2.00 -7.78 7.46
C LYS A 234 1.83 -6.68 8.50
N ASN A 235 0.73 -5.94 8.46
CA ASN A 235 0.42 -4.92 9.45
C ASN A 235 0.19 -5.54 10.83
N GLU A 236 -0.55 -6.65 10.92
CA GLU A 236 -0.74 -7.39 12.17
C GLU A 236 0.59 -7.86 12.77
N ASN A 237 1.48 -8.43 11.93
CA ASN A 237 2.81 -8.83 12.39
C ASN A 237 3.67 -7.64 12.85
N LEU A 238 3.58 -6.48 12.19
CA LEU A 238 4.27 -5.26 12.62
C LEU A 238 3.76 -4.78 13.99
N ASP A 239 2.45 -4.79 14.21
CA ASP A 239 1.83 -4.41 15.48
C ASP A 239 2.23 -5.36 16.62
N GLU A 240 2.30 -6.67 16.36
CA GLU A 240 2.82 -7.65 17.31
C GLU A 240 4.28 -7.38 17.69
N LEU A 241 5.14 -7.13 16.70
CA LEU A 241 6.56 -6.84 16.93
C LEU A 241 6.73 -5.54 17.71
N GLN A 242 5.97 -4.50 17.38
CA GLN A 242 5.96 -3.24 18.11
C GLN A 242 5.54 -3.45 19.57
N THR A 243 4.52 -4.28 19.81
CA THR A 243 4.05 -4.62 21.16
C THR A 243 5.15 -5.36 21.94
N LYS A 244 5.78 -6.38 21.36
CA LYS A 244 6.89 -7.12 21.99
C LYS A 244 8.08 -6.21 22.29
N PHE A 245 8.44 -5.32 21.37
CA PHE A 245 9.52 -4.35 21.55
C PHE A 245 9.24 -3.41 22.74
N ASN A 246 8.02 -2.89 22.83
CA ASN A 246 7.60 -2.02 23.93
C ASN A 246 7.64 -2.75 25.28
N LEU A 247 7.14 -4.00 25.33
CA LEU A 247 7.20 -4.83 26.54
C LEU A 247 8.65 -5.10 26.98
N ASN A 248 9.52 -5.47 26.04
CA ASN A 248 10.94 -5.71 26.32
C ASN A 248 11.64 -4.43 26.82
N THR A 249 11.30 -3.29 26.23
CA THR A 249 11.83 -1.98 26.66
C THR A 249 11.41 -1.65 28.09
N LEU A 250 10.15 -1.92 28.46
CA LEU A 250 9.65 -1.72 29.82
C LEU A 250 10.33 -2.67 30.82
N SER A 251 10.45 -3.94 30.48
CA SER A 251 11.14 -4.95 31.31
C SER A 251 12.61 -4.56 31.54
N LEU A 252 13.32 -4.13 30.49
CA LEU A 252 14.70 -3.68 30.60
C LEU A 252 14.83 -2.46 31.52
N ARG A 253 13.93 -1.49 31.41
CA ARG A 253 13.92 -0.31 32.30
C ARG A 253 13.73 -0.70 33.76
N GLN A 254 12.85 -1.66 34.05
CA GLN A 254 12.64 -2.17 35.41
C GLN A 254 13.91 -2.83 35.96
N MET A 255 14.53 -3.73 35.19
CA MET A 255 15.78 -4.38 35.60
C MET A 255 16.92 -3.38 35.84
N LEU A 256 17.05 -2.36 34.99
CA LEU A 256 18.04 -1.30 35.20
C LEU A 256 17.78 -0.52 36.49
N ALA A 257 16.52 -0.19 36.78
CA ALA A 257 16.14 0.49 38.02
C ALA A 257 16.43 -0.35 39.27
N GLU A 258 16.13 -1.66 39.24
CA GLU A 258 16.44 -2.60 40.32
C GLU A 258 17.95 -2.71 40.55
N LYS A 259 18.73 -2.83 39.46
CA LYS A 259 20.19 -2.86 39.51
C LYS A 259 20.74 -1.56 40.12
N ASP A 260 20.20 -0.40 39.77
CA ASP A 260 20.61 0.88 40.33
C ASP A 260 20.20 1.04 41.81
N MET A 261 19.07 0.48 42.24
CA MET A 261 18.70 0.40 43.66
C MET A 261 19.68 -0.48 44.45
N LEU A 262 20.02 -1.65 43.93
CA LEU A 262 20.98 -2.57 44.57
C LEU A 262 22.39 -1.98 44.65
N HIS A 263 22.84 -1.30 43.60
CA HIS A 263 24.12 -0.59 43.65
C HIS A 263 24.10 0.49 44.74
N ARG A 264 23.07 1.34 44.79
CA ARG A 264 22.96 2.40 45.81
C ARG A 264 22.98 1.85 47.24
N SER A 265 22.16 0.84 47.54
CA SER A 265 22.12 0.24 48.87
C SER A 265 23.45 -0.41 49.27
N PHE A 266 24.17 -1.01 48.32
CA PHE A 266 25.51 -1.54 48.56
C PHE A 266 26.54 -0.44 48.87
N PHE A 267 26.53 0.67 48.12
CA PHE A 267 27.43 1.81 48.39
C PHE A 267 27.12 2.49 49.73
N GLU A 268 25.85 2.76 50.01
CA GLU A 268 25.41 3.33 51.29
C GLU A 268 25.80 2.43 52.47
N GLY A 269 25.52 1.12 52.37
CA GLY A 269 25.89 0.16 53.41
C GLY A 269 27.40 0.10 53.68
N ARG A 270 28.24 0.24 52.64
CA ARG A 270 29.70 0.36 52.81
C ARG A 270 30.09 1.67 53.49
N MET A 271 29.45 2.78 53.13
CA MET A 271 29.70 4.09 53.73
C MET A 271 29.35 4.09 55.23
N PHE A 272 28.17 3.59 55.59
CA PHE A 272 27.76 3.44 57.00
C PHE A 272 28.75 2.60 57.82
N ARG A 273 29.25 1.47 57.28
CA ARG A 273 30.26 0.64 57.98
C ARG A 273 31.56 1.41 58.21
N LEU A 274 32.03 2.16 57.21
CA LEU A 274 33.25 2.96 57.34
C LEU A 274 33.09 4.05 58.40
N ASP A 275 31.92 4.71 58.46
CA ASP A 275 31.66 5.75 59.46
C ASP A 275 31.59 5.19 60.89
N ILE A 276 31.03 3.98 61.08
CA ILE A 276 31.06 3.28 62.37
C ILE A 276 32.51 3.03 62.79
N VAL A 277 33.34 2.47 61.90
CA VAL A 277 34.75 2.16 62.19
C VAL A 277 35.54 3.43 62.51
N LYS A 278 35.33 4.52 61.75
CA LYS A 278 35.95 5.83 62.02
C LYS A 278 35.55 6.38 63.39
N CYS A 279 34.27 6.34 63.74
CA CYS A 279 33.77 6.77 65.05
C CYS A 279 34.39 5.94 66.19
N GLN A 280 34.48 4.62 66.02
CA GLN A 280 35.10 3.72 67.00
C GLN A 280 36.58 4.06 67.20
N PHE A 281 37.32 4.25 66.11
CA PHE A 281 38.73 4.64 66.16
C PHE A 281 38.92 5.99 66.87
N PHE A 282 38.10 6.98 66.55
CA PHE A 282 38.14 8.30 67.19
C PHE A 282 37.83 8.23 68.69
N PHE A 283 36.86 7.39 69.07
CA PHE A 283 36.50 7.17 70.47
C PHE A 283 37.66 6.54 71.26
N ILE A 284 38.29 5.49 70.71
CA ILE A 284 39.47 4.85 71.31
C ILE A 284 40.61 5.86 71.46
N GLN A 285 40.88 6.65 70.42
CA GLN A 285 41.92 7.68 70.45
C GLN A 285 41.67 8.71 71.56
N LYS A 286 40.42 9.16 71.73
CA LYS A 286 40.06 10.09 72.81
C LYS A 286 40.20 9.48 74.21
N MET A 287 39.83 8.20 74.37
CA MET A 287 40.05 7.48 75.63
C MET A 287 41.54 7.40 75.98
N HIS A 288 42.38 7.01 75.02
CA HIS A 288 43.84 6.98 75.20
C HIS A 288 44.41 8.35 75.59
N VAL A 289 43.97 9.43 74.94
CA VAL A 289 44.43 10.79 75.29
C VAL A 289 43.98 11.18 76.70
N ALA A 290 42.76 10.81 77.11
CA ALA A 290 42.27 11.06 78.46
C ALA A 290 43.05 10.27 79.52
N GLU A 291 43.33 8.99 79.27
CA GLU A 291 44.18 8.15 80.12
C GLU A 291 45.58 8.74 80.26
N MET A 292 46.23 9.12 79.16
CA MET A 292 47.56 9.73 79.18
C MET A 292 47.55 11.07 79.94
N ARG A 293 46.48 11.86 79.84
CA ARG A 293 46.30 13.07 80.65
C ARG A 293 46.13 12.76 82.13
N MET A 294 45.34 11.75 82.49
CA MET A 294 45.19 11.30 83.88
C MET A 294 46.51 10.79 84.46
N LEU A 295 47.24 9.93 83.75
CA LEU A 295 48.55 9.43 84.17
C LEU A 295 49.55 10.59 84.37
N ARG A 296 49.56 11.56 83.45
CA ARG A 296 50.39 12.77 83.60
C ARG A 296 50.00 13.60 84.82
N TRP A 297 48.71 13.75 85.09
CA TRP A 297 48.20 14.44 86.29
C TRP A 297 48.63 13.70 87.57
N MET A 298 48.50 12.38 87.61
CA MET A 298 48.95 11.54 88.73
C MET A 298 50.47 11.63 88.96
N CYS A 299 51.28 11.57 87.91
CA CYS A 299 52.74 11.74 88.01
C CYS A 299 53.19 13.16 88.41
N GLY A 300 52.40 14.19 88.11
CA GLY A 300 52.65 15.56 88.58
C GLY A 300 52.44 15.72 90.08
N HIS A 301 51.49 14.99 90.64
CA HIS A 301 51.21 14.98 92.07
C HIS A 301 52.23 14.16 92.88
N THR A 302 52.72 13.04 92.36
CA THR A 302 53.76 12.25 93.05
C THR A 302 55.11 12.96 93.15
N ARG A 303 55.36 14.00 92.34
CA ARG A 303 56.61 14.79 92.38
C ARG A 303 56.57 15.98 93.35
N SER A 304 55.42 16.38 93.86
CA SER A 304 55.29 17.60 94.69
C SER A 304 55.23 17.36 96.20
N ASP A 305 55.09 16.12 96.67
CA ASP A 305 54.90 15.83 98.11
C ASP A 305 56.15 15.46 98.91
N LYS A 306 57.35 15.50 98.30
CA LYS A 306 58.60 15.47 99.08
C LYS A 306 59.63 16.40 98.47
N ILE A 307 59.73 17.61 99.01
CA ILE A 307 60.98 18.24 99.50
C ILE A 307 60.58 19.59 100.15
N ARG A 308 60.62 19.63 101.49
CA ARG A 308 60.59 20.87 102.29
C ARG A 308 61.95 21.03 102.98
N LYS A 309 62.73 22.02 102.49
CA LYS A 309 63.89 22.75 103.10
C LYS A 309 65.22 21.95 103.13
N ARG A 310 66.42 22.50 102.86
CA ARG A 310 66.98 23.87 102.85
C ARG A 310 68.36 23.82 102.12
N GLY A 311 68.78 24.90 101.44
CA GLY A 311 70.19 25.14 101.04
C GLY A 311 70.38 25.68 99.61
N TYR A 312 70.65 26.99 99.47
CA TYR A 312 71.10 27.68 98.23
C TYR A 312 72.56 27.26 97.85
N PRO A 313 73.06 27.43 96.60
CA PRO A 313 73.05 28.71 95.86
C PRO A 313 72.76 28.65 94.34
N ARG A 314 72.50 29.84 93.80
CA ARG A 314 72.28 30.17 92.39
C ARG A 314 73.34 29.53 91.49
N LYS A 315 72.90 28.90 90.39
CA LYS A 315 73.64 28.88 89.13
C LYS A 315 72.72 29.21 87.96
N ARG A 316 73.15 30.27 87.27
CA ARG A 316 72.68 30.84 86.02
C ARG A 316 72.95 29.86 84.88
N TRP A 317 71.94 29.60 84.05
CA TRP A 317 72.13 29.14 82.68
C TRP A 317 71.08 29.85 81.80
N GLU A 318 71.53 30.89 81.10
CA GLU A 318 71.00 31.27 79.78
C GLU A 318 71.29 30.07 78.84
N TRP A 319 70.40 29.73 77.90
CA TRP A 319 70.35 30.16 76.48
C TRP A 319 69.13 29.43 75.82
N PRO A 320 68.73 29.69 74.56
CA PRO A 320 68.47 30.94 73.84
C PRO A 320 67.02 31.03 73.27
N LEU A 321 66.65 32.25 72.89
CA LEU A 321 65.35 32.73 72.39
C LEU A 321 64.92 32.26 70.96
N TRP A 322 65.21 31.03 70.52
CA TRP A 322 65.07 30.67 69.10
C TRP A 322 64.26 29.42 68.73
N TRP A 323 63.30 28.94 69.53
CA TRP A 323 62.38 27.88 69.04
C TRP A 323 60.93 28.02 69.56
N ILE A 324 60.43 29.24 69.65
CA ILE A 324 58.99 29.54 69.63
C ILE A 324 58.65 30.07 68.24
N ARG A 325 57.54 29.56 67.67
CA ARG A 325 56.82 29.98 66.44
C ARG A 325 57.19 29.11 65.23
N GLU A 326 56.26 28.39 64.60
CA GLU A 326 55.23 28.99 63.74
C GLU A 326 53.81 28.41 63.87
N ARG A 327 52.86 29.34 63.74
CA ARG A 327 51.43 29.15 63.52
C ARG A 327 51.21 29.13 62.00
N GLY A 328 50.55 28.10 61.49
CA GLY A 328 49.50 28.21 60.46
C GLY A 328 49.91 28.10 58.97
N ARG A 329 48.90 27.69 58.19
CA ARG A 329 48.77 27.69 56.71
C ARG A 329 49.51 26.56 55.98
N ASP A 330 49.00 25.81 54.99
CA ASP A 330 47.86 25.87 54.04
C ASP A 330 47.45 24.41 53.66
N GLY A 331 46.22 24.09 53.21
CA GLY A 331 45.77 24.10 51.79
C GLY A 331 46.25 22.84 51.03
N LEU A 332 45.39 21.86 50.71
CA LEU A 332 44.66 21.71 49.42
C LEU A 332 45.52 21.89 48.17
N ASP A 333 45.78 20.79 47.45
CA ASP A 333 45.53 20.52 46.02
C ASP A 333 46.15 19.13 45.71
N MET A 334 45.45 18.12 45.19
CA MET A 334 44.79 17.96 43.88
C MET A 334 45.77 17.97 42.70
#